data_AF-A0A2D6EY87-F1
#
_entry.id   AF-A0A2D6EY87-F1
#
_cell.length_a   1.000
_cell.length_b   1.000
_cell.length_c   1.000
_cell.angle_alpha   90.00
_cell.angle_beta   90.00
_cell.angle_gamma   90.00
#
_symmetry.space_group_name_H-M   'P 1'
#
loop_
_entity.id
_entity.type
_entity.pdbx_description
1 polymer ?
#
loop_
_entity_poly.entity_id
_entity_poly.type
_entity_poly.pdbx_seq_one_letter_code
_entity_poly.pdbx_strand_id
1 'polypeptide(L)'
;MIQPTPKLTKAVIASAIGRQTLNVFSVLVNTETGGVYMTVMGRDHSSVAAELLKLEDTEDLGKNREKLAKYVPAHIELNPEHTMAVGIVTGISGIEMSYRVFHTREQLETAHDMVKAFLTAGVLTLKKPLEKDEIVRQFQEKV
;
A
#
# COMPACT_ATOMS: atom_id res chain seq x y z
N MET A 1 -3.90 -5.40 -16.72
CA MET A 1 -4.07 -3.98 -16.38
C MET A 1 -4.81 -3.92 -15.06
N ILE A 2 -4.07 -3.67 -13.98
CA ILE A 2 -4.63 -3.46 -12.64
C ILE A 2 -5.49 -2.21 -12.65
N GLN A 3 -6.70 -2.30 -12.09
CA GLN A 3 -7.58 -1.17 -11.88
C GLN A 3 -7.51 -0.72 -10.41
N PRO A 4 -7.76 0.56 -10.10
CA PRO A 4 -7.94 1.01 -8.73
C PRO A 4 -9.00 0.16 -8.02
N THR A 5 -8.75 -0.18 -6.76
CA THR A 5 -9.71 -0.89 -5.93
C THR A 5 -10.63 0.14 -5.28
N PRO A 6 -11.92 0.25 -5.67
CA PRO A 6 -12.78 1.35 -5.23
C PRO A 6 -13.19 1.21 -3.76
N LYS A 7 -13.30 -0.02 -3.27
CA LYS A 7 -13.61 -0.35 -1.88
C LYS A 7 -13.13 -1.74 -1.52
N LEU A 8 -12.85 -1.95 -0.25
CA LEU A 8 -12.47 -3.26 0.26
C LEU A 8 -13.70 -4.18 0.38
N THR A 9 -13.63 -5.37 -0.22
CA THR A 9 -14.68 -6.40 -0.15
C THR A 9 -14.13 -7.69 0.45
N LYS A 10 -15.00 -8.59 0.91
CA LYS A 10 -14.57 -9.90 1.43
C LYS A 10 -13.76 -10.70 0.41
N ALA A 11 -14.11 -10.62 -0.87
CA ALA A 11 -13.38 -11.29 -1.95
C ALA A 11 -11.97 -10.70 -2.12
N VAL A 12 -11.85 -9.36 -2.06
CA VAL A 12 -10.56 -8.67 -2.13
C VAL A 12 -9.66 -9.07 -0.96
N ILE A 13 -10.20 -9.08 0.27
CA ILE A 13 -9.48 -9.50 1.48
C ILE A 13 -8.97 -10.94 1.34
N ALA A 14 -9.85 -11.86 0.92
CA ALA A 14 -9.48 -13.27 0.71
C ALA A 14 -8.38 -13.44 -0.36
N SER A 15 -8.39 -12.61 -1.42
CA SER A 15 -7.35 -12.64 -2.46
C SER A 15 -6.01 -12.04 -2.01
N ALA A 16 -6.04 -11.08 -1.08
CA ALA A 16 -4.85 -10.41 -0.59
C ALA A 16 -4.11 -11.24 0.49
N ILE A 17 -4.86 -11.93 1.34
CA ILE A 17 -4.33 -12.68 2.49
C ILE A 17 -4.14 -14.17 2.18
N GLY A 18 -4.84 -14.70 1.17
CA GLY A 18 -4.77 -16.10 0.80
C GLY A 18 -5.45 -17.06 1.79
N ARG A 19 -5.16 -18.37 1.65
CA ARG A 19 -5.61 -19.42 2.58
C ARG A 19 -4.61 -19.53 3.75
N GLN A 20 -4.80 -18.69 4.78
CA GLN A 20 -4.24 -18.77 6.16
C GLN A 20 -2.99 -17.94 6.53
N THR A 21 -3.01 -17.51 7.82
CA THR A 21 -2.01 -17.00 8.78
C THR A 21 -1.52 -15.55 8.78
N LEU A 22 -1.54 -14.82 7.67
CA LEU A 22 -1.09 -13.42 7.69
C LEU A 22 -2.23 -12.46 8.02
N ASN A 23 -2.19 -11.86 9.20
CA ASN A 23 -3.11 -10.78 9.59
C ASN A 23 -2.71 -9.43 8.98
N VAL A 24 -2.05 -9.42 7.81
CA VAL A 24 -1.55 -8.21 7.17
C VAL A 24 -1.76 -8.32 5.67
N PHE A 25 -2.23 -7.25 5.05
CA PHE A 25 -2.16 -7.07 3.60
C PHE A 25 -1.57 -5.71 3.27
N SER A 26 -1.12 -5.55 2.03
CA SER A 26 -0.50 -4.31 1.58
C SER A 26 -1.27 -3.67 0.42
N VAL A 27 -1.07 -2.37 0.30
CA VAL A 27 -1.62 -1.56 -0.78
C VAL A 27 -0.57 -0.59 -1.29
N LEU A 28 -0.67 -0.26 -2.56
CA LEU A 28 0.07 0.80 -3.20
C LEU A 28 -0.91 1.95 -3.47
N VAL A 29 -0.60 3.15 -3.01
CA VAL A 29 -1.43 4.34 -3.16
C VAL A 29 -0.80 5.28 -4.16
N ASN A 30 -1.49 5.60 -5.25
CA ASN A 30 -1.07 6.64 -6.17
C ASN A 30 -1.60 7.99 -5.67
N THR A 31 -0.69 8.81 -5.15
CA THR A 31 -1.00 10.12 -4.55
C THR A 31 -1.35 11.20 -5.59
N GLU A 32 -1.04 10.99 -6.87
CA GLU A 32 -1.41 11.91 -7.95
C GLU A 32 -2.83 11.68 -8.45
N THR A 33 -3.27 10.41 -8.52
CA THR A 33 -4.57 10.03 -9.11
C THR A 33 -5.63 9.69 -8.07
N GLY A 34 -5.25 9.50 -6.81
CA GLY A 34 -6.16 9.04 -5.77
C GLY A 34 -6.45 7.53 -5.80
N GLY A 35 -5.72 6.75 -6.62
CA GLY A 35 -5.94 5.31 -6.75
C GLY A 35 -5.32 4.50 -5.61
N VAL A 36 -6.08 3.56 -5.03
CA VAL A 36 -5.57 2.54 -4.09
C VAL A 36 -5.53 1.19 -4.81
N TYR A 37 -4.37 0.53 -4.80
CA TYR A 37 -4.13 -0.72 -5.51
C TYR A 37 -3.73 -1.81 -4.53
N MET A 38 -4.49 -2.89 -4.46
CA MET A 38 -4.20 -4.01 -3.57
C MET A 38 -3.00 -4.82 -4.06
N THR A 39 -2.11 -5.21 -3.15
CA THR A 39 -1.16 -6.30 -3.42
C THR A 39 -1.87 -7.62 -3.15
N VAL A 40 -2.04 -8.46 -4.16
CA VAL A 40 -2.61 -9.82 -4.01
C VAL A 40 -1.51 -10.82 -3.70
N MET A 41 -1.87 -11.98 -3.14
CA MET A 41 -0.92 -13.06 -2.88
C MET A 41 -0.03 -13.37 -4.08
N GLY A 42 1.28 -13.51 -3.82
CA GLY A 42 2.29 -13.75 -4.85
C GLY A 42 2.74 -12.50 -5.62
N ARG A 43 2.25 -11.31 -5.25
CA ARG A 43 2.68 -10.04 -5.82
C ARG A 43 3.07 -9.06 -4.72
N ASP A 44 4.31 -8.60 -4.75
CA ASP A 44 4.78 -7.53 -3.89
C ASP A 44 4.48 -6.15 -4.50
N HIS A 45 4.81 -5.09 -3.76
CA HIS A 45 4.65 -3.72 -4.24
C HIS A 45 5.40 -3.47 -5.56
N SER A 46 6.61 -4.01 -5.72
CA SER A 46 7.44 -3.87 -6.93
C SER A 46 6.73 -4.44 -8.16
N SER A 47 6.19 -5.66 -8.04
CA SER A 47 5.46 -6.34 -9.11
C SER A 47 4.16 -5.63 -9.48
N VAL A 48 3.48 -5.03 -8.51
CA VAL A 48 2.28 -4.21 -8.76
C VAL A 48 2.66 -2.89 -9.44
N ALA A 49 3.71 -2.21 -8.96
CA ALA A 49 4.19 -0.96 -9.52
C ALA A 49 4.69 -1.12 -10.96
N ALA A 50 5.40 -2.20 -11.27
CA ALA A 50 5.87 -2.51 -12.62
C ALA A 50 4.71 -2.64 -13.61
N GLU A 51 3.64 -3.36 -13.23
CA GLU A 51 2.45 -3.47 -14.08
C GLU A 51 1.74 -2.12 -14.24
N LEU A 52 1.58 -1.34 -13.17
CA LEU A 52 0.95 -0.01 -13.21
C LEU A 52 1.73 0.97 -14.11
N LEU A 53 3.06 0.85 -14.12
CA LEU A 53 3.95 1.63 -14.96
C LEU A 53 4.14 1.03 -16.37
N LYS A 54 3.49 -0.11 -16.67
CA LYS A 54 3.59 -0.84 -17.93
C LYS A 54 5.03 -1.23 -18.28
N LEU A 55 5.78 -1.67 -17.28
CA LEU A 55 7.14 -2.17 -17.41
C LEU A 55 7.12 -3.69 -17.62
N GLU A 56 8.06 -4.19 -18.42
CA GLU A 56 8.23 -5.62 -18.66
C GLU A 56 8.92 -6.32 -17.48
N ASP A 57 9.85 -5.62 -16.82
CA ASP A 57 10.59 -6.12 -15.65
C ASP A 57 10.59 -5.09 -14.50
N THR A 58 10.60 -5.62 -13.27
CA THR A 58 10.87 -4.87 -12.04
C THR A 58 12.24 -4.19 -12.01
N GLU A 59 13.24 -4.66 -12.77
CA GLU A 59 14.55 -4.00 -12.88
C GLU A 59 14.44 -2.56 -13.44
N ASP A 60 13.44 -2.29 -14.28
CA ASP A 60 13.22 -0.97 -14.88
C ASP A 60 12.56 0.05 -13.93
N LEU A 61 12.11 -0.39 -12.75
CA LEU A 61 11.57 0.49 -11.72
C LEU A 61 12.60 1.55 -11.28
N GLY A 62 13.88 1.16 -11.20
CA GLY A 62 14.97 2.07 -10.85
C GLY A 62 15.21 3.18 -11.89
N LYS A 63 14.84 2.96 -13.16
CA LYS A 63 14.91 3.97 -14.22
C LYS A 63 13.69 4.90 -14.24
N ASN A 64 12.61 4.51 -13.57
CA ASN A 64 11.34 5.23 -13.51
C ASN A 64 11.04 5.79 -12.11
N ARG A 65 12.06 6.08 -11.32
CA ARG A 65 11.96 6.53 -9.91
C ARG A 65 10.99 7.68 -9.70
N GLU A 66 10.99 8.68 -10.56
CA GLU A 66 10.09 9.85 -10.43
C GLU A 66 8.61 9.45 -10.53
N LYS A 67 8.28 8.53 -11.44
CA LYS A 67 6.93 7.98 -11.56
C LYS A 67 6.61 7.07 -10.39
N LEU A 68 7.59 6.27 -9.96
CA LEU A 68 7.46 5.35 -8.83
C LEU A 68 7.27 6.07 -7.50
N ALA A 69 7.85 7.26 -7.32
CA ALA A 69 7.70 8.11 -6.14
C ALA A 69 6.26 8.61 -5.92
N LYS A 70 5.38 8.49 -6.92
CA LYS A 70 3.96 8.80 -6.78
C LYS A 70 3.18 7.68 -6.08
N TYR A 71 3.78 6.49 -6.04
CA TYR A 71 3.20 5.28 -5.47
C TYR A 71 3.77 5.05 -4.07
N VAL A 72 2.94 5.29 -3.06
CA VAL A 72 3.28 5.15 -1.65
C VAL A 72 2.73 3.82 -1.13
N PRO A 73 3.56 2.93 -0.58
CA PRO A 73 3.08 1.68 -0.01
C PRO A 73 2.50 1.88 1.38
N ALA A 74 1.55 1.03 1.74
CA ALA A 74 1.04 0.91 3.09
C ALA A 74 0.72 -0.54 3.44
N HIS A 75 0.92 -0.89 4.70
CA HIS A 75 0.55 -2.16 5.31
C HIS A 75 -0.65 -1.94 6.23
N ILE A 76 -1.62 -2.83 6.14
CA ILE A 76 -2.83 -2.82 6.94
C ILE A 76 -2.87 -4.09 7.76
N GLU A 77 -2.83 -3.94 9.07
CA GLU A 77 -2.91 -5.02 10.04
C GLU A 77 -4.38 -5.28 10.39
N LEU A 78 -4.73 -6.55 10.47
CA LEU A 78 -6.08 -7.05 10.73
C LEU A 78 -6.13 -7.80 12.06
N ASN A 79 -7.32 -7.93 12.62
CA ASN A 79 -7.55 -8.93 13.66
C ASN A 79 -7.50 -10.36 13.08
N PRO A 80 -7.30 -11.39 13.92
CA PRO A 80 -7.26 -12.79 13.48
C PRO A 80 -8.47 -13.26 12.67
N GLU A 81 -9.63 -12.66 12.89
CA GLU A 81 -10.87 -12.98 12.17
C GLU A 81 -10.98 -12.28 10.80
N HIS A 82 -10.03 -11.41 10.44
CA HIS A 82 -10.03 -10.61 9.21
C HIS A 82 -11.31 -9.78 8.99
N THR A 83 -11.88 -9.27 10.08
CA THR A 83 -13.12 -8.47 10.08
C THR A 83 -12.89 -7.01 10.49
N MET A 84 -11.72 -6.71 11.06
CA MET A 84 -11.36 -5.39 11.56
C MET A 84 -9.92 -5.05 11.18
N ALA A 85 -9.70 -3.83 10.70
CA ALA A 85 -8.38 -3.25 10.60
C ALA A 85 -7.98 -2.68 11.97
N VAL A 86 -6.86 -3.18 12.50
CA VAL A 86 -6.33 -2.83 13.83
C VAL A 86 -5.10 -1.95 13.74
N GLY A 87 -4.40 -1.94 12.60
CA GLY A 87 -3.22 -1.11 12.40
C GLY A 87 -3.01 -0.67 10.95
N ILE A 88 -2.36 0.48 10.77
CA ILE A 88 -1.96 1.04 9.48
C ILE A 88 -0.52 1.55 9.60
N VAL A 89 0.33 1.16 8.65
CA VAL A 89 1.72 1.66 8.54
C VAL A 89 1.97 2.08 7.09
N THR A 90 2.30 3.35 6.87
CA THR A 90 2.55 3.91 5.53
C THR A 90 4.02 4.26 5.35
N GLY A 91 4.56 4.06 4.13
CA GLY A 91 5.93 4.44 3.77
C GLY A 91 7.00 3.40 4.10
N ILE A 92 6.61 2.13 4.17
CA ILE A 92 7.55 1.00 4.31
C ILE A 92 7.29 0.02 3.18
N SER A 93 8.28 -0.19 2.31
CA SER A 93 8.32 -1.37 1.45
C SER A 93 9.71 -1.63 0.85
N GLY A 94 9.83 -2.75 0.14
CA GLY A 94 10.99 -3.04 -0.70
C GLY A 94 11.21 -2.02 -1.83
N ILE A 95 10.20 -1.21 -2.21
CA ILE A 95 10.35 -0.19 -3.25
C ILE A 95 11.32 0.90 -2.81
N GLU A 96 11.13 1.43 -1.60
CA GLU A 96 11.97 2.50 -1.06
C GLU A 96 13.40 2.02 -0.89
N MET A 97 13.57 0.80 -0.35
CA MET A 97 14.90 0.21 -0.11
C MET A 97 15.65 -0.15 -1.40
N SER A 98 14.99 -0.88 -2.31
CA SER A 98 15.65 -1.46 -3.49
C SER A 98 15.86 -0.44 -4.60
N TYR A 99 14.93 0.50 -4.77
CA TYR A 99 14.95 1.46 -5.88
C TYR A 99 15.29 2.88 -5.46
N ARG A 100 15.60 3.14 -4.17
CA ARG A 100 15.94 4.47 -3.64
C ARG A 100 14.88 5.51 -3.99
N VAL A 101 13.62 5.13 -3.76
CA VAL A 101 12.47 6.03 -3.92
C VAL A 101 12.26 6.77 -2.62
N PHE A 102 12.12 8.09 -2.72
CA PHE A 102 11.91 8.97 -1.58
C PHE A 102 10.52 9.61 -1.70
N HIS A 103 9.69 9.43 -0.67
CA HIS A 103 8.41 10.10 -0.57
C HIS A 103 8.54 11.36 0.27
N THR A 104 7.88 12.42 -0.18
CA THR A 104 7.70 13.63 0.63
C THR A 104 6.77 13.33 1.80
N ARG A 105 6.83 14.17 2.83
CA ARG A 105 5.92 14.09 3.97
C ARG A 105 4.46 14.17 3.54
N GLU A 106 4.15 15.10 2.63
CA GLU A 106 2.80 15.32 2.10
C GLU A 106 2.26 14.08 1.37
N GLN A 107 3.10 13.41 0.56
CA GLN A 107 2.70 12.17 -0.11
C GLN A 107 2.39 11.05 0.89
N LEU A 108 3.21 10.91 1.94
CA LEU A 108 3.00 9.92 2.98
C LEU A 108 1.71 10.18 3.76
N GLU A 109 1.47 11.43 4.18
CA GLU A 109 0.25 11.85 4.88
C GLU A 109 -0.99 11.64 4.01
N THR A 110 -0.93 12.08 2.74
CA THR A 110 -2.02 11.88 1.77
C THR A 110 -2.34 10.41 1.57
N ALA A 111 -1.32 9.57 1.36
CA ALA A 111 -1.52 8.14 1.18
C ALA A 111 -2.12 7.48 2.41
N HIS A 112 -1.67 7.88 3.60
CA HIS A 112 -2.16 7.35 4.86
C HIS A 112 -3.65 7.68 5.10
N ASP A 113 -4.05 8.92 4.83
CA ASP A 113 -5.45 9.34 4.90
C ASP A 113 -6.33 8.63 3.87
N MET A 114 -5.81 8.42 2.66
CA MET A 114 -6.50 7.65 1.63
C MET A 114 -6.70 6.19 2.03
N VAL A 115 -5.75 5.57 2.73
CA VAL A 115 -5.90 4.21 3.27
C VAL A 115 -7.01 4.17 4.31
N LYS A 116 -7.05 5.15 5.24
CA LYS A 116 -8.14 5.27 6.21
C LYS A 116 -9.51 5.43 5.53
N ALA A 117 -9.60 6.28 4.51
CA ALA A 117 -10.82 6.46 3.73
C ALA A 117 -11.22 5.17 2.99
N PHE A 118 -10.26 4.49 2.37
CA PHE A 118 -10.47 3.21 1.68
C PHE A 118 -11.00 2.11 2.61
N LEU A 119 -10.46 2.02 3.84
CA LEU A 119 -10.90 1.06 4.84
C LEU A 119 -12.32 1.36 5.35
N THR A 120 -12.61 2.62 5.63
CA THR A 120 -13.94 3.06 6.11
C THR A 120 -15.04 2.96 5.05
N ALA A 121 -14.70 3.03 3.77
CA ALA A 121 -15.62 2.79 2.65
C ALA A 121 -15.87 1.29 2.36
N GLY A 122 -15.06 0.41 2.95
CA GLY A 122 -15.08 -1.03 2.72
C GLY A 122 -15.97 -1.82 3.67
N VAL A 123 -15.81 -3.14 3.64
CA VAL A 123 -16.52 -4.08 4.54
C VAL A 123 -15.84 -4.30 5.89
N LEU A 124 -14.63 -3.77 6.09
CA LEU A 124 -13.91 -3.90 7.36
C LEU A 124 -14.35 -2.82 8.33
N THR A 125 -14.44 -3.19 9.61
CA THR A 125 -14.53 -2.19 10.68
C THR A 125 -13.13 -1.61 10.93
N LEU A 126 -13.03 -0.31 11.20
CA LEU A 126 -11.77 0.31 11.64
C LEU A 126 -11.76 0.40 13.17
N LYS A 127 -10.75 -0.18 13.82
CA LYS A 127 -10.59 -0.06 15.27
C LYS A 127 -10.36 1.40 15.66
N LYS A 128 -10.97 1.85 16.77
CA LYS A 128 -10.78 3.20 17.32
C LYS A 128 -10.48 3.12 18.82
N PRO A 129 -9.29 3.56 19.29
CA PRO A 129 -8.13 3.92 18.48
C PRO A 129 -7.52 2.70 17.78
N LEU A 130 -6.79 2.94 16.68
CA LEU A 130 -5.92 1.93 16.08
C LEU A 130 -4.82 1.54 17.07
N GLU A 131 -4.39 0.28 17.04
CA GLU A 131 -3.23 -0.19 17.81
C GLU A 131 -1.93 0.38 17.24
N LYS A 132 -1.90 0.56 15.91
CA LYS A 132 -0.79 1.15 15.18
C LYS A 132 -1.31 2.10 14.12
N ASP A 133 -0.85 3.35 14.17
CA ASP A 133 -1.28 4.40 13.24
C ASP A 133 -0.05 5.25 12.86
N GLU A 134 0.78 4.69 11.96
CA GLU A 134 2.14 5.18 11.74
C GLU A 134 2.39 5.60 10.30
N ILE A 135 3.09 6.73 10.17
CA ILE A 135 3.74 7.15 8.94
C ILE A 135 5.25 7.04 9.16
N VAL A 136 5.90 6.18 8.39
CA VAL A 136 7.34 5.97 8.47
C VAL A 136 7.99 6.61 7.25
N ARG A 137 8.91 7.54 7.51
CA ARG A 137 9.74 8.15 6.48
C ARG A 137 11.09 7.44 6.45
N GLN A 138 11.11 6.29 5.80
CA GLN A 138 12.25 5.38 5.85
C GLN A 138 13.51 5.98 5.21
N PHE A 139 13.35 6.87 4.24
CA PHE A 139 14.46 7.55 3.57
C PHE A 139 14.22 9.06 3.48
N GLN A 140 15.20 9.83 3.93
CA GLN A 140 15.28 11.27 3.72
C GLN A 140 16.45 11.56 2.80
N GLU A 141 16.25 12.43 1.83
CA GLU A 141 17.36 13.05 1.12
C GLU A 141 18.17 13.83 2.17
N LYS A 142 19.46 13.50 2.34
CA LYS A 142 20.35 14.31 3.15
C LYS A 142 20.55 15.62 2.37
N VAL A 143 19.93 16.69 2.85
CA VAL A 143 20.25 18.07 2.42
C VAL A 143 21.69 18.39 2.76
#